data_AF-A0A397W200-F1
#
_entry.id   AF-A0A397W200-F1
#
_cell.length_a   1.000
_cell.length_b   1.000
_cell.length_c   1.000
_cell.angle_alpha   90.00
_cell.angle_beta   90.00
_cell.angle_gamma   90.00
#
_symmetry.space_group_name_H-M   'P 1'
#
loop_
_entity.id
_entity.type
_entity.pdbx_description
1 polymer ?
#
loop_
_entity_poly.entity_id
_entity_poly.type
_entity_poly.pdbx_seq_one_letter_code
_entity_poly.pdbx_strand_id
1 'polypeptide(L)'
;MSKFLDPDTPITSLILPPRKKETVQLPPRKVSIITPSSSIITLQHAAEISSWIDRCSTIYDVTEIPYEFKLLLKGSKDGFTGGIFHRICDNIPGTVIVIKINSTNEILGGYNPLIWKF
;
A
#
# COMPACT_ATOMS: atom_id res chain seq x y z
N MET A 1 30.79 -34.14 19.77
CA MET A 1 31.09 -33.97 21.21
C MET A 1 30.74 -32.54 21.60
N SER A 2 29.50 -32.31 22.04
CA SER A 2 29.03 -30.99 22.48
C SER A 2 29.58 -30.72 23.88
N LYS A 3 30.34 -29.63 24.04
CA LYS A 3 30.76 -29.17 25.36
C LYS A 3 29.56 -28.47 26.00
N PHE A 4 28.96 -29.11 27.01
CA PHE A 4 27.95 -28.47 27.85
C PHE A 4 28.69 -27.52 28.80
N LEU A 5 28.27 -26.25 28.83
CA LEU A 5 28.85 -25.26 29.74
C LEU A 5 28.07 -25.29 31.05
N ASP A 6 28.82 -25.36 32.16
CA ASP A 6 28.29 -25.41 33.53
C ASP A 6 27.75 -24.01 33.92
N PRO A 7 26.46 -23.85 34.27
CA PRO A 7 25.81 -22.56 34.44
C PRO A 7 26.39 -21.69 35.56
N ASP A 8 27.11 -22.29 36.51
CA ASP A 8 27.68 -21.59 37.67
C ASP A 8 29.14 -21.15 37.48
N THR A 9 29.69 -21.30 36.26
CA THR A 9 31.05 -20.86 35.99
C THR A 9 31.12 -19.32 35.92
N PRO A 10 31.92 -18.64 36.76
CA PRO A 10 32.00 -17.19 36.75
C PRO A 10 32.54 -16.69 35.40
N ILE A 11 31.79 -15.79 34.76
CA ILE A 11 32.15 -15.21 33.47
C ILE A 11 33.33 -14.25 33.71
N THR A 12 34.54 -14.69 33.37
CA THR A 12 35.77 -13.91 33.56
C THR A 12 36.09 -12.97 32.39
N SER A 13 35.34 -13.04 31.30
CA SER A 13 35.54 -12.21 30.09
C SER A 13 34.32 -11.33 29.82
N LEU A 14 34.54 -10.03 29.66
CA LEU A 14 33.53 -9.07 29.16
C LEU A 14 33.27 -9.24 27.65
N ILE A 15 34.17 -9.93 26.93
CA ILE A 15 34.08 -10.15 25.48
C ILE A 15 33.42 -11.51 25.26
N LEU A 16 32.21 -11.47 24.73
CA LEU A 16 31.43 -12.67 24.38
C LEU A 16 32.00 -13.35 23.13
N PRO A 17 31.97 -14.69 23.05
CA PRO A 17 32.37 -15.40 21.85
C PRO A 17 31.47 -15.06 20.66
N PRO A 18 31.97 -15.19 19.41
CA PRO A 18 31.17 -14.94 18.22
C PRO A 18 29.93 -15.83 18.20
N ARG A 19 28.74 -15.22 18.26
CA ARG A 19 27.48 -15.96 18.08
C ARG A 19 27.39 -16.42 16.63
N LYS A 20 27.25 -17.73 16.41
CA LYS A 20 26.86 -18.25 15.09
C LYS A 20 25.50 -17.67 14.76
N LYS A 21 25.45 -16.75 13.80
CA LYS A 21 24.18 -16.28 13.24
C LYS A 21 23.62 -17.41 12.39
N GLU A 22 22.62 -18.12 12.90
CA GLU A 22 21.75 -18.89 12.01
C GLU A 22 21.06 -17.88 11.09
N THR A 23 21.34 -17.99 9.80
CA THR A 23 20.55 -17.33 8.77
C THR A 23 19.20 -18.02 8.74
N VAL A 24 18.30 -17.60 9.61
CA VAL A 24 16.89 -17.94 9.50
C VAL A 24 16.41 -17.34 8.18
N GLN A 25 16.26 -18.19 7.16
CA GLN A 25 15.53 -17.80 5.97
C GLN A 25 14.08 -17.60 6.41
N LEU A 26 13.72 -16.33 6.64
CA LEU A 26 12.33 -15.96 6.82
C LEU A 26 11.58 -16.39 5.55
N PRO A 27 10.36 -16.95 5.69
CA PRO A 27 9.53 -17.18 4.52
C PRO A 27 9.43 -15.88 3.71
N PRO A 28 9.36 -15.96 2.37
CA PRO A 28 9.25 -14.76 1.54
C PRO A 28 8.16 -13.88 2.13
N ARG A 29 8.52 -12.67 2.53
CA ARG A 29 7.51 -11.68 2.92
C ARG A 29 6.68 -11.51 1.68
N LYS A 30 5.45 -12.05 1.68
CA LYS A 30 4.42 -11.57 0.75
C LYS A 30 4.46 -10.07 0.92
N VAL A 31 4.92 -9.35 -0.10
CA VAL A 31 4.62 -7.93 -0.23
C VAL A 31 3.12 -7.90 -0.01
N SER A 32 2.68 -7.29 1.08
CA SER A 32 1.25 -7.09 1.30
C SER A 32 0.86 -6.21 0.13
N ILE A 33 0.39 -6.82 -0.94
CA ILE A 33 -0.19 -6.08 -2.04
C ILE A 33 -1.34 -5.38 -1.35
N ILE A 34 -1.16 -4.08 -1.07
CA ILE A 34 -2.14 -3.27 -0.37
C ILE A 34 -3.31 -3.28 -1.33
N THR A 35 -4.25 -4.18 -1.08
CA THR A 35 -5.47 -4.23 -1.86
C THR A 35 -6.09 -2.87 -1.66
N PRO A 36 -6.35 -2.10 -2.74
CA PRO A 36 -7.01 -0.82 -2.59
C PRO A 36 -8.27 -1.08 -1.76
N SER A 37 -8.49 -0.31 -0.70
CA SER A 37 -9.63 -0.50 0.22
C SER A 37 -10.99 -0.17 -0.43
N SER A 38 -11.03 -0.19 -1.76
CA SER A 38 -12.17 0.09 -2.62
C SER A 38 -12.92 -1.19 -2.97
N SER A 39 -14.24 -1.08 -3.05
CA SER A 39 -15.11 -2.12 -3.61
C SER A 39 -15.35 -1.94 -5.11
N ILE A 40 -14.72 -0.94 -5.74
CA ILE A 40 -14.91 -0.58 -7.16
C ILE A 40 -13.69 -0.96 -8.00
N ILE A 41 -12.47 -0.69 -7.50
CA ILE A 41 -11.23 -0.98 -8.23
C ILE A 41 -10.56 -2.25 -7.72
N THR A 42 -9.97 -3.02 -8.64
CA THR A 42 -9.11 -4.16 -8.33
C THR A 42 -7.65 -3.75 -8.38
N LEU A 43 -6.74 -4.69 -8.13
CA LEU A 43 -5.31 -4.46 -8.32
C LEU A 43 -4.92 -4.27 -9.79
N GLN A 44 -5.60 -4.93 -10.73
CA GLN A 44 -5.36 -4.66 -12.15
C GLN A 44 -5.72 -3.22 -12.51
N HIS A 45 -6.88 -2.73 -12.05
CA HIS A 45 -7.26 -1.33 -12.26
C HIS A 45 -6.25 -0.36 -11.61
N ALA A 46 -5.75 -0.67 -10.41
CA ALA A 46 -4.73 0.14 -9.76
C ALA A 46 -3.43 0.21 -10.57
N ALA A 47 -2.98 -0.92 -11.13
CA ALA A 47 -1.79 -0.96 -11.99
C ALA A 47 -1.98 -0.17 -13.29
N GLU A 48 -3.16 -0.29 -13.91
CA GLU A 48 -3.52 0.45 -15.11
C GLU A 48 -3.61 1.97 -14.85
N ILE A 49 -4.32 2.39 -13.81
CA ILE A 49 -4.38 3.81 -13.40
C ILE A 49 -2.98 4.35 -13.11
N SER A 50 -2.12 3.58 -12.46
CA SER A 50 -0.74 3.97 -12.19
C SER A 50 0.03 4.25 -13.48
N SER A 51 -0.13 3.38 -14.49
CA SER A 51 0.50 3.60 -15.80
C SER A 51 -0.04 4.86 -16.50
N TRP A 52 -1.33 5.18 -16.35
CA TRP A 52 -1.91 6.41 -16.90
C TRP A 52 -1.39 7.68 -16.23
N ILE A 53 -1.20 7.65 -14.91
CA ILE A 53 -0.61 8.76 -14.14
C ILE A 53 0.80 9.05 -14.66
N ASP A 54 1.60 8.00 -14.87
CA ASP A 54 2.98 8.11 -15.37
C ASP A 54 3.08 8.32 -16.88
N ARG A 55 1.95 8.28 -17.59
CA ARG A 55 1.85 8.36 -19.06
C ARG A 55 2.67 7.26 -19.75
N CYS A 56 2.76 6.09 -19.11
CA CYS A 56 3.40 4.91 -19.67
C CYS A 56 2.45 4.19 -20.64
N SER A 57 3.01 3.68 -21.74
CA SER A 57 2.26 2.85 -22.70
C SER A 57 2.08 1.41 -22.20
N THR A 58 2.99 0.94 -21.35
CA THR A 58 2.95 -0.39 -20.73
C THR A 58 2.32 -0.32 -19.34
N ILE A 59 1.31 -1.16 -19.10
CA ILE A 59 0.67 -1.30 -17.80
C ILE A 59 1.64 -1.99 -16.82
N TYR A 60 1.69 -1.52 -15.58
CA TYR A 60 2.49 -2.13 -14.52
C TYR A 60 2.02 -3.56 -14.19
N ASP A 61 2.95 -4.40 -13.74
CA ASP A 61 2.56 -5.63 -13.07
C ASP A 61 1.89 -5.30 -11.71
N VAL A 62 0.90 -6.10 -11.31
CA VAL A 62 0.17 -5.91 -10.04
C VAL A 62 1.08 -6.03 -8.80
N THR A 63 2.25 -6.63 -8.95
CA THR A 63 3.29 -6.75 -7.91
C THR A 63 4.29 -5.60 -7.92
N GLU A 64 4.28 -4.75 -8.95
CA GLU A 64 5.24 -3.65 -9.17
C GLU A 64 4.53 -2.28 -9.29
N ILE A 65 3.34 -2.14 -8.71
CA ILE A 65 2.60 -0.88 -8.69
C ILE A 65 3.41 0.16 -7.88
N PRO A 66 3.80 1.31 -8.45
CA PRO A 66 4.66 2.29 -7.78
C PRO A 66 3.92 3.15 -6.74
N TYR A 67 2.59 3.07 -6.69
CA TYR A 67 1.73 3.90 -5.84
C TYR A 67 0.98 3.10 -4.77
N GLU A 68 0.83 3.70 -3.59
CA GLU A 68 -0.08 3.24 -2.55
C GLU A 68 -1.42 4.00 -2.64
N PHE A 69 -2.48 3.31 -3.04
CA PHE A 69 -3.83 3.90 -3.11
C PHE A 69 -4.51 3.92 -1.73
N LYS A 70 -4.64 5.11 -1.15
CA LYS A 70 -5.34 5.33 0.13
C LYS A 70 -6.76 5.81 -0.11
N LEU A 71 -7.74 5.12 0.48
CA LEU A 71 -9.14 5.53 0.41
C LEU A 71 -9.36 6.75 1.31
N LEU A 72 -9.66 7.90 0.70
CA LEU A 72 -10.00 9.14 1.42
C LEU A 72 -11.50 9.26 1.69
N LEU A 73 -12.31 9.06 0.66
CA LEU A 73 -13.76 9.24 0.67
C LEU A 73 -14.43 8.07 -0.06
N LYS A 74 -15.50 7.52 0.54
CA LYS A 74 -16.37 6.53 -0.12
C LYS A 74 -17.81 6.98 -0.01
N GLY A 75 -18.44 7.32 -1.13
CA GLY A 75 -19.80 7.88 -1.09
C GLY A 75 -20.86 6.97 -0.45
N SER A 76 -20.72 5.64 -0.52
CA SER A 76 -21.63 4.72 0.17
C SER A 76 -21.49 4.71 1.70
N LYS A 77 -20.37 5.22 2.23
CA LYS A 77 -20.07 5.30 3.68
C LYS A 77 -20.21 6.73 4.19
N ASP A 78 -19.68 7.68 3.44
CA ASP A 78 -19.47 9.05 3.88
C ASP A 78 -20.45 10.04 3.23
N GLY A 79 -21.15 9.65 2.15
CA GLY A 79 -22.05 10.51 1.37
C GLY A 79 -21.39 11.15 0.13
N PHE A 80 -22.22 11.71 -0.75
CA PHE A 80 -21.81 12.21 -2.08
C PHE A 80 -21.90 13.74 -2.23
N THR A 81 -22.07 14.50 -1.15
CA THR A 81 -22.24 15.95 -1.27
C THR A 81 -20.89 16.66 -1.49
N GLY A 82 -20.89 17.75 -2.25
CA GLY A 82 -19.69 18.56 -2.47
C GLY A 82 -19.09 19.08 -1.16
N GLY A 83 -19.91 19.45 -0.18
CA GLY A 83 -19.42 19.89 1.13
C GLY A 83 -18.65 18.80 1.89
N ILE A 84 -19.04 17.53 1.78
CA ILE A 84 -18.30 16.42 2.37
C ILE A 84 -17.00 16.17 1.63
N PHE A 85 -17.03 16.26 0.29
CA PHE A 85 -15.83 16.16 -0.54
C PHE A 85 -14.79 17.21 -0.16
N HIS A 86 -15.16 18.50 -0.15
CA HIS A 86 -14.24 19.59 0.19
C HIS A 86 -13.70 19.49 1.62
N ARG A 87 -14.53 19.05 2.58
CA ARG A 87 -14.08 18.81 3.96
C ARG A 87 -12.98 17.73 4.06
N ILE A 88 -12.98 16.73 3.19
CA ILE A 88 -12.07 15.56 3.27
C ILE A 88 -10.89 15.67 2.28
N CYS A 89 -11.13 16.19 1.08
CA CYS A 89 -10.20 16.11 -0.05
C CYS A 89 -9.48 17.42 -0.36
N ASP A 90 -9.89 18.57 0.19
CA ASP A 90 -9.21 19.84 -0.06
C ASP A 90 -7.77 19.82 0.44
N ASN A 91 -6.90 20.53 -0.28
CA ASN A 91 -5.46 20.61 -0.01
C ASN A 91 -4.70 19.27 -0.08
N ILE A 92 -5.34 18.19 -0.55
CA ILE A 92 -4.69 16.90 -0.83
C ILE A 92 -4.37 16.83 -2.33
N PRO A 93 -3.08 16.75 -2.72
CA PRO A 93 -2.68 16.58 -4.11
C PRO A 93 -2.73 15.11 -4.53
N GLY A 94 -2.63 14.85 -5.83
CA GLY A 94 -2.46 13.50 -6.37
C GLY A 94 -3.68 12.60 -6.12
N THR A 95 -4.88 13.15 -6.18
CA THR A 95 -6.11 12.39 -5.92
C THR A 95 -6.65 11.74 -7.18
N VAL A 96 -7.09 10.49 -7.07
CA VAL A 96 -7.86 9.79 -8.12
C VAL A 96 -9.32 9.69 -7.67
N ILE A 97 -10.22 10.12 -8.55
CA ILE A 97 -11.68 9.95 -8.38
C ILE A 97 -12.11 8.76 -9.21
N VAL A 98 -12.91 7.86 -8.61
CA VAL A 98 -13.47 6.69 -9.27
C VAL A 98 -14.98 6.62 -9.00
N ILE A 99 -15.77 6.44 -10.05
CA ILE A 99 -17.22 6.37 -10.03
C ILE A 99 -17.63 5.09 -10.74
N LYS A 100 -18.44 4.24 -10.09
CA LYS A 100 -19.08 3.08 -10.73
C LYS A 100 -20.49 3.46 -11.15
N ILE A 101 -20.79 3.31 -12.44
CA ILE A 101 -22.12 3.52 -12.98
C ILE A 101 -23.00 2.33 -12.63
N ASN A 102 -24.16 2.62 -12.03
CA ASN A 102 -25.14 1.59 -11.71
C ASN A 102 -25.64 0.95 -13.02
N SER A 103 -25.99 -0.34 -12.98
CA SER A 103 -26.50 -1.13 -14.13
C SER A 103 -25.55 -1.40 -15.31
N THR A 104 -24.52 -0.59 -15.57
CA THR A 104 -23.60 -0.80 -16.72
C THR A 104 -22.25 -1.41 -16.32
N ASN A 105 -21.92 -1.44 -15.03
CA ASN A 105 -20.59 -1.80 -14.50
C ASN A 105 -19.43 -0.93 -15.02
N GLU A 106 -19.72 0.14 -15.75
CA GLU A 106 -18.70 1.08 -16.22
C GLU A 106 -18.06 1.79 -15.03
N ILE A 107 -16.75 2.02 -15.15
CA ILE A 107 -15.96 2.77 -14.18
C ILE A 107 -15.45 4.02 -14.87
N LEU A 108 -15.84 5.18 -14.35
CA LEU A 108 -15.40 6.50 -14.80
C LEU A 108 -14.57 7.16 -13.71
N GLY A 109 -13.83 8.20 -14.08
CA GLY A 109 -12.99 8.87 -13.10
C GLY A 109 -12.09 9.93 -13.69
N GLY A 110 -11.16 10.38 -12.86
CA GLY A 110 -10.14 11.34 -13.25
C GLY A 110 -9.04 11.42 -12.20
N TYR A 111 -7.87 11.86 -12.63
CA TYR A 111 -6.74 12.14 -11.76
C TYR A 111 -6.51 13.65 -11.68
N ASN A 112 -6.40 14.17 -10.46
CA ASN A 112 -6.00 15.54 -10.18
C ASN A 112 -4.61 15.52 -9.51
N PRO A 113 -3.52 15.90 -10.22
CA PRO A 113 -2.19 15.99 -9.62
C PRO A 113 -2.06 17.18 -8.66
N LEU A 114 -2.93 18.19 -8.80
CA LEU A 114 -2.96 19.38 -7.97
C LEU A 114 -3.90 19.17 -6.78
N ILE A 115 -4.07 20.23 -6.01
CA ILE A 115 -4.99 20.27 -4.86
C ILE A 115 -6.39 20.71 -5.28
N TRP A 116 -7.39 20.19 -4.56
CA TRP A 116 -8.74 20.75 -4.56
C TRP A 116 -8.80 21.99 -3.67
N LYS A 117 -9.63 22.95 -4.06
CA LYS A 117 -9.96 24.15 -3.31
C LYS A 117 -11.46 24.40 -3.41
N PHE A 118 -12.05 24.78 -2.30
CA PHE A 118 -13.38 25.37 -2.24
C PHE A 118 -13.37 26.82 -2.71
#